data_AF-A0A428YK47-F1
#
_entry.id   AF-A0A428YK47-F1
#
_cell.length_a   1.000
_cell.length_b   1.000
_cell.length_c   1.000
_cell.angle_alpha   90.00
_cell.angle_beta   90.00
_cell.angle_gamma   90.00
#
_symmetry.space_group_name_H-M   'P 1'
#
loop_
_entity.id
_entity.type
_entity.pdbx_description
1 polymer ?
#
loop_
_entity_poly.entity_id
_entity_poly.type
_entity_poly.pdbx_seq_one_letter_code
_entity_poly.pdbx_strand_id
1 'polypeptide(L)'
;MTDTETMRAISQDVYGAPDVLRETWLPKPAPGVSEILVAVHAAGVNPTDWWSRAQSTLIARLPLVLGWDVSGVVEAVGLGVTVFKPGDEVFGMLPYPGGAGSHAEYVTGPARVFTHKPAGIDHVQAGALPLAALTAYQALVDTAGVRAGQRVLINAAAGGVGHLAVQIAKARGAYVIGTASAAKHDFLRSLGADEVIDYHSVDFTEVLSDIDVVLDPISRDSAGRARSVAVLRPGGTLVSILPVPIDAGELATIAERGIRYESLLVEADQAGMQAIAALAEAGALRAHVEATFPLAEAAKAHALGETGRTSGKIVLTVRDSKAQLAQQLLHDVFVLGDTAIVDRVVRPDSYIQHNPLAPDGADALKYFTAGIREQFPQAAFEPRRVITDGDLVLLHSRYVMVPGTEGLAIFDLFRFQDGKIAEHWDVIQEVPATTASGNDMFATLSEPRTDAIGQRWFTAYHKELVTAFVDQLLVRKDLTAIDAYVGADYHEHDPNNPGGAAGLKAGLGSYFDKFPQLSVTPKRVIAEGDLVAVHSHYVDTPGERGRSVFDLFRVRDARIVEHWSSEQAVPETAANDNTMF
;
A
#
# COMPACT_ATOMS: atom_id res chain seq x y z
N MET A 1 -27.47 22.07 -5.32
CA MET A 1 -26.68 20.85 -5.51
C MET A 1 -26.25 20.41 -4.14
N THR A 2 -26.70 19.24 -3.70
CA THR A 2 -26.27 18.63 -2.43
C THR A 2 -24.85 18.07 -2.60
N ASP A 3 -24.12 17.88 -1.50
CA ASP A 3 -22.74 17.35 -1.47
C ASP A 3 -22.57 16.02 -2.23
N THR A 4 -23.67 15.30 -2.48
CA THR A 4 -23.71 14.01 -3.20
C THR A 4 -23.71 14.13 -4.73
N GLU A 5 -23.98 15.31 -5.31
CA GLU A 5 -24.04 15.52 -6.76
C GLU A 5 -22.73 16.04 -7.36
N THR A 6 -21.81 16.48 -6.51
CA THR A 6 -20.49 16.98 -6.89
C THR A 6 -19.38 16.08 -6.39
N MET A 7 -18.20 16.24 -6.97
CA MET A 7 -16.98 15.56 -6.59
C MET A 7 -15.82 16.54 -6.64
N ARG A 8 -14.83 16.30 -5.80
CA ARG A 8 -13.58 17.03 -5.80
C ARG A 8 -12.67 16.52 -6.93
N ALA A 9 -12.01 17.43 -7.62
CA ALA A 9 -11.09 17.13 -8.71
C ALA A 9 -9.96 18.15 -8.78
N ILE A 10 -8.85 17.76 -9.40
CA ILE A 10 -7.77 18.68 -9.78
C ILE A 10 -7.90 18.98 -11.26
N SER A 11 -8.19 20.24 -11.57
CA SER A 11 -8.35 20.73 -12.94
C SER A 11 -7.36 21.84 -13.25
N GLN A 12 -7.08 22.03 -14.53
CA GLN A 12 -6.41 23.21 -15.06
C GLN A 12 -7.26 23.86 -16.14
N ASP A 13 -7.28 25.19 -16.16
CA ASP A 13 -7.96 26.00 -17.18
C ASP A 13 -7.00 26.60 -18.20
N VAL A 14 -5.70 26.58 -17.89
CA VAL A 14 -4.59 27.09 -18.71
C VAL A 14 -3.40 26.15 -18.60
N TYR A 15 -2.53 26.17 -19.59
CA TYR A 15 -1.26 25.45 -19.53
C TYR A 15 -0.22 26.21 -18.71
N GLY A 16 0.65 25.50 -18.01
CA GLY A 16 1.77 26.12 -17.29
C GLY A 16 2.50 25.25 -16.27
N ALA A 17 3.16 25.94 -15.34
CA ALA A 17 3.87 25.34 -14.21
C ALA A 17 2.90 24.64 -13.24
N PRO A 18 3.37 23.87 -12.25
CA PRO A 18 2.48 23.07 -11.39
C PRO A 18 1.35 23.84 -10.70
N ASP A 19 1.51 25.14 -10.48
CA ASP A 19 0.55 26.04 -9.83
C ASP A 19 -0.73 26.31 -10.64
N VAL A 20 -0.79 25.90 -11.91
CA VAL A 20 -2.04 25.93 -12.70
C VAL A 20 -3.04 24.85 -12.27
N LEU A 21 -2.58 23.82 -11.55
CA LEU A 21 -3.43 22.76 -11.02
C LEU A 21 -4.21 23.28 -9.82
N ARG A 22 -5.54 23.30 -9.93
CA ARG A 22 -6.44 23.81 -8.90
C ARG A 22 -7.43 22.74 -8.51
N GLU A 23 -7.62 22.64 -7.21
CA GLU A 23 -8.75 21.92 -6.64
C GLU A 23 -10.06 22.64 -7.00
N THR A 24 -11.02 21.85 -7.48
CA THR A 24 -12.34 22.33 -7.91
C THR A 24 -13.40 21.28 -7.60
N TRP A 25 -14.66 21.70 -7.65
CA TRP A 25 -15.82 20.85 -7.49
C TRP A 25 -16.53 20.69 -8.84
N LEU A 26 -16.61 19.46 -9.33
CA LEU A 26 -17.24 19.10 -10.60
C LEU A 26 -18.48 18.25 -10.35
N PRO A 27 -19.47 18.21 -11.27
CA PRO A 27 -20.53 17.22 -11.19
C PRO A 27 -19.96 15.79 -11.13
N LYS A 28 -20.50 14.95 -10.24
CA LYS A 28 -20.16 13.51 -10.20
C LYS A 28 -20.61 12.88 -11.52
N PRO A 29 -19.73 12.22 -12.28
CA PRO A 29 -20.11 11.65 -13.57
C PRO A 29 -21.00 10.41 -13.38
N ALA A 30 -21.87 10.15 -14.35
CA ALA A 30 -22.65 8.93 -14.44
C ALA A 30 -22.03 8.00 -15.51
N PRO A 31 -21.95 6.68 -15.27
CA PRO A 31 -21.38 5.77 -16.26
C PRO A 31 -22.30 5.65 -17.49
N GLY A 32 -21.73 5.80 -18.69
CA GLY A 32 -22.40 5.55 -19.95
C GLY A 32 -22.56 4.06 -20.28
N VAL A 33 -23.03 3.76 -21.49
CA VAL A 33 -23.14 2.37 -21.97
C VAL A 33 -21.77 1.70 -21.96
N SER A 34 -21.69 0.50 -21.38
CA SER A 34 -20.45 -0.28 -21.22
C SER A 34 -19.35 0.38 -20.38
N GLU A 35 -19.67 1.42 -19.60
CA GLU A 35 -18.74 2.07 -18.68
C GLU A 35 -19.03 1.69 -17.23
N ILE A 36 -18.00 1.81 -16.39
CA ILE A 36 -18.14 1.77 -14.94
C ILE A 36 -17.79 3.15 -14.36
N LEU A 37 -18.40 3.47 -13.24
CA LEU A 37 -18.02 4.59 -12.39
C LEU A 37 -17.18 4.04 -11.25
N VAL A 38 -15.96 4.54 -11.10
CA VAL A 38 -15.03 4.14 -10.05
C VAL A 38 -14.93 5.26 -9.03
N ALA A 39 -15.18 4.97 -7.76
CA ALA A 39 -14.75 5.78 -6.65
C ALA A 39 -13.24 5.63 -6.51
N VAL A 40 -12.47 6.66 -6.88
CA VAL A 40 -11.01 6.57 -6.96
C VAL A 40 -10.42 6.59 -5.55
N HIS A 41 -9.56 5.63 -5.25
CA HIS A 41 -8.79 5.60 -4.01
C HIS A 41 -7.37 6.12 -4.24
N ALA A 42 -6.76 5.74 -5.36
CA ALA A 42 -5.42 6.19 -5.73
C ALA A 42 -5.26 6.33 -7.25
N ALA A 43 -4.41 7.27 -7.66
CA ALA A 43 -4.06 7.53 -9.05
C ALA A 43 -2.55 7.77 -9.18
N GLY A 44 -1.89 7.04 -10.06
CA GLY A 44 -0.48 7.25 -10.38
C GLY A 44 -0.26 8.52 -11.21
N VAL A 45 0.81 9.25 -10.90
CA VAL A 45 1.28 10.42 -11.66
C VAL A 45 2.35 9.97 -12.66
N ASN A 46 2.26 10.48 -13.89
CA ASN A 46 3.05 10.04 -15.04
C ASN A 46 3.64 11.22 -15.82
N PRO A 47 4.74 11.00 -16.58
CA PRO A 47 5.32 12.05 -17.41
C PRO A 47 4.38 12.73 -18.39
N THR A 48 3.43 11.98 -18.95
CA THR A 48 2.42 12.57 -19.81
C THR A 48 1.56 13.61 -19.08
N ASP A 49 1.37 13.50 -17.77
CA ASP A 49 0.50 14.39 -17.01
C ASP A 49 1.12 15.79 -16.93
N TRP A 50 2.40 15.89 -16.55
CA TRP A 50 3.07 17.18 -16.50
C TRP A 50 3.45 17.73 -17.88
N TRP A 51 3.68 16.88 -18.89
CA TRP A 51 3.81 17.34 -20.28
C TRP A 51 2.52 17.97 -20.80
N SER A 52 1.36 17.32 -20.59
CA SER A 52 0.04 17.85 -20.98
C SER A 52 -0.44 19.00 -20.09
N ARG A 53 0.07 19.11 -18.86
CA ARG A 53 -0.10 20.29 -18.00
C ARG A 53 0.65 21.51 -18.55
N ALA A 54 1.92 21.31 -18.92
CA ALA A 54 2.80 22.40 -19.31
C ALA A 54 2.46 23.04 -20.66
N GLN A 55 1.93 22.26 -21.61
CA GLN A 55 1.60 22.73 -22.96
C GLN A 55 0.61 21.79 -23.67
N SER A 56 0.01 22.28 -24.76
CA SER A 56 -0.79 21.45 -25.64
C SER A 56 0.07 20.34 -26.25
N THR A 57 -0.38 19.08 -26.11
CA THR A 57 0.30 17.89 -26.62
C THR A 57 -0.70 17.05 -27.42
N LEU A 58 -0.71 15.72 -27.24
CA LEU A 58 -1.75 14.83 -27.78
C LEU A 58 -3.13 15.11 -27.14
N ILE A 59 -3.14 15.72 -25.95
CA ILE A 59 -4.35 16.20 -25.28
C ILE A 59 -4.46 17.70 -25.53
N ALA A 60 -5.44 18.10 -26.33
CA ALA A 60 -5.64 19.49 -26.77
C ALA A 60 -7.03 20.02 -26.34
N ARG A 61 -7.31 20.00 -25.03
CA ARG A 61 -8.56 20.53 -24.45
C ARG A 61 -8.32 21.14 -23.08
N LEU A 62 -9.06 22.20 -22.79
CA LEU A 62 -9.18 22.86 -21.48
C LEU A 62 -10.67 23.23 -21.25
N PRO A 63 -11.19 23.19 -20.01
CA PRO A 63 -10.53 22.71 -18.79
C PRO A 63 -10.20 21.21 -18.84
N LEU A 64 -9.20 20.79 -18.09
CA LEU A 64 -8.69 19.42 -18.10
C LEU A 64 -8.43 18.89 -16.69
N VAL A 65 -9.06 17.77 -16.36
CA VAL A 65 -8.64 16.88 -15.27
C VAL A 65 -7.62 15.89 -15.85
N LEU A 66 -6.46 15.78 -15.19
CA LEU A 66 -5.37 14.87 -15.55
C LEU A 66 -5.50 13.52 -14.82
N GLY A 67 -4.59 12.58 -15.07
CA GLY A 67 -4.51 11.25 -14.48
C GLY A 67 -5.05 10.14 -15.38
N TRP A 68 -4.25 9.09 -15.60
CA TRP A 68 -4.60 7.94 -16.44
C TRP A 68 -4.51 6.61 -15.71
N ASP A 69 -3.84 6.60 -14.57
CA ASP A 69 -3.80 5.46 -13.66
C ASP A 69 -4.98 5.55 -12.69
N VAL A 70 -5.70 4.46 -12.49
CA VAL A 70 -6.82 4.39 -11.52
C VAL A 70 -6.70 3.13 -10.69
N SER A 71 -6.86 3.26 -9.38
CA SER A 71 -7.30 2.17 -8.51
C SER A 71 -8.39 2.67 -7.56
N GLY A 72 -9.43 1.86 -7.38
CA GLY A 72 -10.58 2.24 -6.56
C GLY A 72 -11.65 1.16 -6.51
N VAL A 73 -12.86 1.56 -6.13
CA VAL A 73 -14.01 0.66 -5.99
C VAL A 73 -15.07 1.03 -7.01
N VAL A 74 -15.70 0.04 -7.64
CA VAL A 74 -16.83 0.27 -8.54
C VAL A 74 -18.00 0.82 -7.72
N GLU A 75 -18.43 2.03 -8.06
CA GLU A 75 -19.56 2.71 -7.44
C GLU A 75 -20.87 2.36 -8.17
N ALA A 76 -20.83 2.40 -9.50
CA ALA A 76 -21.97 2.14 -10.37
C ALA A 76 -21.52 1.55 -11.71
N VAL A 77 -22.45 0.88 -12.38
CA VAL A 77 -22.21 0.30 -13.70
C VAL A 77 -23.24 0.81 -14.69
N GLY A 78 -22.81 1.06 -15.93
CA GLY A 78 -23.68 1.45 -17.02
C GLY A 78 -24.32 0.25 -17.71
N LEU A 79 -25.27 0.52 -18.60
CA LEU A 79 -25.97 -0.49 -19.40
C LEU A 79 -24.96 -1.35 -20.19
N GLY A 80 -25.09 -2.68 -20.11
CA GLY A 80 -24.26 -3.63 -20.88
C GLY A 80 -23.00 -4.10 -20.17
N VAL A 81 -22.66 -3.56 -19.01
CA VAL A 81 -21.57 -4.10 -18.17
C VAL A 81 -22.02 -5.39 -17.50
N THR A 82 -21.25 -6.46 -17.69
CA THR A 82 -21.50 -7.78 -17.10
C THR A 82 -20.32 -8.33 -16.32
N VAL A 83 -19.16 -7.68 -16.40
CA VAL A 83 -17.89 -8.14 -15.83
C VAL A 83 -17.57 -7.55 -14.45
N PHE A 84 -18.33 -6.52 -14.02
CA PHE A 84 -18.17 -5.85 -12.73
C PHE A 84 -19.52 -5.52 -12.11
N LYS A 85 -19.53 -5.32 -10.79
CA LYS A 85 -20.67 -4.85 -9.99
C LYS A 85 -20.19 -3.82 -8.95
N PRO A 86 -21.10 -2.98 -8.41
CA PRO A 86 -20.78 -2.09 -7.30
C PRO A 86 -20.13 -2.85 -6.13
N GLY A 87 -19.10 -2.27 -5.54
CA GLY A 87 -18.29 -2.85 -4.47
C GLY A 87 -17.05 -3.63 -4.92
N ASP A 88 -16.88 -3.91 -6.22
CA ASP A 88 -15.67 -4.56 -6.72
C ASP A 88 -14.45 -3.62 -6.63
N GLU A 89 -13.34 -4.09 -6.06
CA GLU A 89 -12.06 -3.38 -6.12
C GLU A 89 -11.41 -3.58 -7.50
N VAL A 90 -11.10 -2.47 -8.18
CA VAL A 90 -10.57 -2.48 -9.55
C VAL A 90 -9.35 -1.57 -9.69
N PHE A 91 -8.56 -1.84 -10.72
CA PHE A 91 -7.51 -0.94 -11.20
C PHE A 91 -7.36 -1.05 -12.72
N GLY A 92 -6.84 0.00 -13.35
CA GLY A 92 -6.80 0.09 -14.81
C GLY A 92 -6.15 1.37 -15.31
N MET A 93 -5.80 1.35 -16.60
CA MET A 93 -5.33 2.53 -17.32
C MET A 93 -6.50 3.08 -18.15
N LEU A 94 -6.87 4.33 -17.92
CA LEU A 94 -7.92 5.00 -18.70
C LEU A 94 -7.46 5.19 -20.17
N PRO A 95 -8.40 5.24 -21.14
CA PRO A 95 -8.05 5.46 -22.54
C PRO A 95 -7.20 6.72 -22.73
N TYR A 96 -6.03 6.60 -23.35
CA TYR A 96 -5.13 7.71 -23.67
C TYR A 96 -5.07 7.93 -25.19
N PRO A 97 -5.01 9.18 -25.71
CA PRO A 97 -5.09 10.47 -25.00
C PRO A 97 -6.53 10.93 -24.70
N GLY A 98 -7.52 10.03 -24.79
CA GLY A 98 -8.94 10.30 -24.54
C GLY A 98 -9.34 10.25 -23.06
N GLY A 99 -10.63 9.94 -22.81
CA GLY A 99 -11.15 9.65 -21.46
C GLY A 99 -11.32 10.86 -20.53
N ALA A 100 -11.87 10.61 -19.34
CA ALA A 100 -11.82 11.54 -18.21
C ALA A 100 -10.52 11.32 -17.41
N GLY A 101 -10.02 12.33 -16.71
CA GLY A 101 -8.82 12.18 -15.86
C GLY A 101 -9.13 11.60 -14.49
N SER A 102 -8.20 10.83 -13.92
CA SER A 102 -8.33 10.16 -12.62
C SER A 102 -7.91 10.98 -11.41
N HIS A 103 -7.39 12.21 -11.59
CA HIS A 103 -7.13 13.14 -10.49
C HIS A 103 -8.44 13.76 -9.98
N ALA A 104 -9.38 12.92 -9.57
CA ALA A 104 -10.71 13.23 -9.08
C ALA A 104 -11.27 12.11 -8.20
N GLU A 105 -12.24 12.41 -7.34
CA GLU A 105 -12.84 11.43 -6.42
C GLU A 105 -13.64 10.33 -7.12
N TYR A 106 -14.10 10.60 -8.34
CA TYR A 106 -14.74 9.61 -9.20
C TYR A 106 -14.30 9.78 -10.65
N VAL A 107 -14.26 8.67 -11.39
CA VAL A 107 -13.98 8.67 -12.82
C VAL A 107 -14.79 7.61 -13.53
N THR A 108 -15.24 7.89 -14.75
CA THR A 108 -15.83 6.89 -15.64
C THR A 108 -14.81 6.36 -16.63
N GLY A 109 -14.96 5.10 -17.00
CA GLY A 109 -14.19 4.52 -18.10
C GLY A 109 -14.84 3.24 -18.62
N PRO A 110 -14.49 2.82 -19.86
CA PRO A 110 -15.02 1.57 -20.41
C PRO A 110 -14.68 0.39 -19.49
N ALA A 111 -15.63 -0.49 -19.21
CA ALA A 111 -15.41 -1.60 -18.27
C ALA A 111 -14.15 -2.41 -18.62
N ARG A 112 -13.88 -2.61 -19.91
CA ARG A 112 -12.74 -3.40 -20.40
C ARG A 112 -11.39 -2.67 -20.41
N VAL A 113 -11.26 -1.52 -19.76
CA VAL A 113 -9.92 -0.98 -19.43
C VAL A 113 -9.49 -1.32 -18.00
N PHE A 114 -10.39 -1.94 -17.22
CA PHE A 114 -10.16 -2.31 -15.83
C PHE A 114 -10.06 -3.83 -15.66
N THR A 115 -9.39 -4.21 -14.59
CA THR A 115 -9.38 -5.57 -14.03
C THR A 115 -9.53 -5.50 -12.51
N HIS A 116 -9.83 -6.62 -11.85
CA HIS A 116 -9.88 -6.68 -10.39
C HIS A 116 -8.51 -6.37 -9.79
N LYS A 117 -8.50 -5.59 -8.70
CA LYS A 117 -7.29 -5.34 -7.92
C LYS A 117 -6.81 -6.66 -7.28
N PRO A 118 -5.52 -7.04 -7.40
CA PRO A 118 -4.96 -8.15 -6.65
C PRO A 118 -5.19 -7.96 -5.15
N ALA A 119 -5.54 -9.02 -4.42
CA ALA A 119 -5.84 -8.93 -2.99
C ALA A 119 -4.57 -8.64 -2.18
N GLY A 120 -3.42 -9.11 -2.68
CA GLY A 120 -2.10 -8.92 -2.06
C GLY A 120 -1.52 -7.51 -2.13
N ILE A 121 -2.20 -6.54 -2.76
CA ILE A 121 -1.72 -5.14 -2.82
C ILE A 121 -2.83 -4.14 -2.46
N ASP A 122 -2.45 -3.03 -1.84
CA ASP A 122 -3.37 -1.92 -1.56
C ASP A 122 -3.65 -1.07 -2.81
N HIS A 123 -4.57 -0.11 -2.68
CA HIS A 123 -4.90 0.82 -3.76
C HIS A 123 -3.72 1.71 -4.17
N VAL A 124 -2.79 2.05 -3.28
CA VAL A 124 -1.62 2.90 -3.62
C VAL A 124 -0.69 2.14 -4.55
N GLN A 125 -0.36 0.90 -4.22
CA GLN A 125 0.42 0.00 -5.06
C GLN A 125 -0.31 -0.28 -6.38
N ALA A 126 -1.60 -0.60 -6.33
CA ALA A 126 -2.39 -0.85 -7.53
C ALA A 126 -2.51 0.39 -8.42
N GLY A 127 -2.67 1.59 -7.86
CA GLY A 127 -2.73 2.85 -8.59
C GLY A 127 -1.37 3.26 -9.19
N ALA A 128 -0.26 2.70 -8.71
CA ALA A 128 1.08 2.97 -9.24
C ALA A 128 1.43 2.12 -10.48
N LEU A 129 0.65 1.10 -10.81
CA LEU A 129 0.96 0.14 -11.88
C LEU A 129 0.48 0.52 -13.29
N PRO A 130 -0.77 0.96 -13.53
CA PRO A 130 -1.44 0.71 -14.80
C PRO A 130 -0.68 1.17 -16.05
N LEU A 131 -0.48 2.47 -16.25
CA LEU A 131 0.16 3.03 -17.43
C LEU A 131 1.60 2.56 -17.55
N ALA A 132 2.37 2.64 -16.46
CA ALA A 132 3.81 2.34 -16.50
C ALA A 132 4.09 0.85 -16.71
N ALA A 133 3.36 -0.03 -16.02
CA ALA A 133 3.47 -1.48 -16.18
C ALA A 133 2.97 -1.92 -17.55
N LEU A 134 1.85 -1.35 -18.04
CA LEU A 134 1.30 -1.69 -19.35
C LEU A 134 2.21 -1.23 -20.48
N THR A 135 2.84 -0.06 -20.33
CA THR A 135 3.90 0.40 -21.27
C THR A 135 5.06 -0.60 -21.31
N ALA A 136 5.57 -1.02 -20.15
CA ALA A 136 6.65 -2.00 -20.08
C ALA A 136 6.24 -3.37 -20.65
N TYR A 137 5.02 -3.82 -20.33
CA TYR A 137 4.49 -5.10 -20.79
C TYR A 137 4.33 -5.12 -22.31
N GLN A 138 3.65 -4.13 -22.90
CA GLN A 138 3.47 -4.05 -24.34
C GLN A 138 4.79 -3.90 -25.10
N ALA A 139 5.75 -3.16 -24.54
CA ALA A 139 7.07 -3.00 -25.15
C ALA A 139 7.87 -4.31 -25.16
N LEU A 140 7.94 -5.01 -24.02
CA LEU A 140 8.78 -6.20 -23.88
C LEU A 140 8.09 -7.46 -24.39
N VAL A 141 6.79 -7.63 -24.12
CA VAL A 141 6.05 -8.86 -24.41
C VAL A 141 5.42 -8.81 -25.79
N ASP A 142 4.61 -7.80 -26.08
CA ASP A 142 3.82 -7.78 -27.31
C ASP A 142 4.64 -7.31 -28.53
N THR A 143 5.52 -6.32 -28.32
CA THR A 143 6.28 -5.68 -29.39
C THR A 143 7.62 -6.36 -29.65
N ALA A 144 8.47 -6.46 -28.61
CA ALA A 144 9.79 -7.07 -28.72
C ALA A 144 9.75 -8.61 -28.65
N GLY A 145 8.71 -9.19 -28.05
CA GLY A 145 8.56 -10.64 -27.94
C GLY A 145 9.65 -11.30 -27.09
N VAL A 146 10.02 -10.69 -25.95
CA VAL A 146 11.09 -11.17 -25.07
C VAL A 146 10.88 -12.61 -24.64
N ARG A 147 11.93 -13.42 -24.80
CA ARG A 147 12.00 -14.86 -24.44
C ARG A 147 13.10 -15.12 -23.42
N ALA A 148 12.98 -16.26 -22.76
CA ALA A 148 14.00 -16.73 -21.82
C ALA A 148 15.38 -16.80 -22.48
N GLY A 149 16.41 -16.34 -21.76
CA GLY A 149 17.80 -16.32 -22.22
C GLY A 149 18.21 -15.14 -23.09
N GLN A 150 17.27 -14.28 -23.53
CA GLN A 150 17.62 -13.06 -24.27
C GLN A 150 18.24 -12.00 -23.37
N ARG A 151 19.18 -11.21 -23.93
CA ARG A 151 19.81 -10.07 -23.26
C ARG A 151 18.99 -8.80 -23.51
N VAL A 152 18.44 -8.23 -22.45
CA VAL A 152 17.56 -7.06 -22.51
C VAL A 152 18.22 -5.89 -21.81
N LEU A 153 18.51 -4.82 -22.55
CA LEU A 153 18.97 -3.55 -22.00
C LEU A 153 17.77 -2.64 -21.73
N ILE A 154 17.66 -2.15 -20.50
CA ILE A 154 16.63 -1.20 -20.08
C ILE A 154 17.33 0.11 -19.71
N ASN A 155 17.09 1.15 -20.50
CA ASN A 155 17.60 2.47 -20.20
C ASN A 155 16.75 3.17 -19.14
N ALA A 156 17.39 3.97 -18.28
CA ALA A 156 16.76 4.60 -17.12
C ALA A 156 15.97 3.58 -16.27
N ALA A 157 16.59 2.43 -16.00
CA ALA A 157 15.96 1.26 -15.40
C ALA A 157 15.38 1.50 -14.01
N ALA A 158 15.80 2.54 -13.29
CA ALA A 158 15.25 2.86 -11.97
C ALA A 158 14.05 3.84 -12.02
N GLY A 159 13.68 4.32 -13.20
CA GLY A 159 12.56 5.26 -13.39
C GLY A 159 11.19 4.58 -13.37
N GLY A 160 10.14 5.36 -13.60
CA GLY A 160 8.73 4.93 -13.51
C GLY A 160 8.38 3.70 -14.35
N VAL A 161 8.79 3.64 -15.61
CA VAL A 161 8.60 2.44 -16.46
C VAL A 161 9.71 1.42 -16.26
N GLY A 162 10.97 1.89 -16.15
CA GLY A 162 12.16 1.03 -16.13
C GLY A 162 12.13 -0.02 -15.02
N HIS A 163 11.72 0.35 -13.80
CA HIS A 163 11.79 -0.58 -12.67
C HIS A 163 10.75 -1.71 -12.77
N LEU A 164 9.63 -1.45 -13.46
CA LEU A 164 8.61 -2.45 -13.79
C LEU A 164 9.08 -3.31 -14.97
N ALA A 165 9.73 -2.69 -15.96
CA ALA A 165 10.31 -3.39 -17.10
C ALA A 165 11.39 -4.39 -16.69
N VAL A 166 12.23 -4.07 -15.70
CA VAL A 166 13.22 -5.00 -15.13
C VAL A 166 12.54 -6.26 -14.62
N GLN A 167 11.51 -6.09 -13.78
CA GLN A 167 10.76 -7.20 -13.19
C GLN A 167 10.02 -8.03 -14.25
N ILE A 168 9.37 -7.38 -15.22
CA ILE A 168 8.65 -8.06 -16.31
C ILE A 168 9.61 -8.86 -17.20
N ALA A 169 10.75 -8.27 -17.58
CA ALA A 169 11.78 -8.98 -18.35
C ALA A 169 12.33 -10.18 -17.55
N LYS A 170 12.56 -10.00 -16.25
CA LYS A 170 13.07 -11.06 -15.39
C LYS A 170 12.06 -12.21 -15.22
N ALA A 171 10.79 -11.89 -15.03
CA ALA A 171 9.70 -12.87 -14.98
C ALA A 171 9.54 -13.65 -16.30
N ARG A 172 10.03 -13.11 -17.43
CA ARG A 172 10.11 -13.80 -18.72
C ARG A 172 11.37 -14.65 -18.90
N GLY A 173 12.27 -14.67 -17.91
CA GLY A 173 13.52 -15.43 -17.93
C GLY A 173 14.64 -14.77 -18.73
N ALA A 174 14.53 -13.46 -19.00
CA ALA A 174 15.59 -12.72 -19.68
C ALA A 174 16.80 -12.48 -18.77
N TYR A 175 17.94 -12.20 -19.40
CA TYR A 175 19.12 -11.62 -18.76
C TYR A 175 19.02 -10.09 -18.84
N VAL A 176 18.85 -9.43 -17.70
CA VAL A 176 18.44 -8.02 -17.66
C VAL A 176 19.62 -7.12 -17.31
N ILE A 177 19.88 -6.13 -18.15
CA ILE A 177 20.91 -5.11 -17.97
C ILE A 177 20.21 -3.76 -17.79
N GLY A 178 20.44 -3.08 -16.67
CA GLY A 178 19.81 -1.80 -16.37
C GLY A 178 20.81 -0.64 -16.32
N THR A 179 20.51 0.49 -16.98
CA THR A 179 21.28 1.73 -16.78
C THR A 179 20.62 2.61 -15.71
N ALA A 180 21.38 3.03 -14.72
CA ALA A 180 20.97 3.98 -13.69
C ALA A 180 22.20 4.55 -12.97
N SER A 181 22.05 5.66 -12.24
CA SER A 181 23.14 6.17 -11.40
C SER A 181 23.54 5.16 -10.33
N ALA A 182 24.81 5.17 -9.93
CA ALA A 182 25.39 4.20 -8.98
C ALA A 182 24.55 4.02 -7.70
N ALA A 183 23.97 5.11 -7.16
CA ALA A 183 23.13 5.07 -5.96
C ALA A 183 21.86 4.20 -6.09
N LYS A 184 21.43 3.88 -7.32
CA LYS A 184 20.22 3.08 -7.59
C LYS A 184 20.54 1.62 -7.97
N HIS A 185 21.80 1.20 -7.92
CA HIS A 185 22.22 -0.13 -8.36
C HIS A 185 21.69 -1.24 -7.46
N ASP A 186 21.75 -1.08 -6.13
CA ASP A 186 21.24 -2.10 -5.21
C ASP A 186 19.72 -2.24 -5.32
N PHE A 187 19.02 -1.13 -5.55
CA PHE A 187 17.60 -1.14 -5.90
C PHE A 187 17.35 -1.99 -7.14
N LEU A 188 18.06 -1.74 -8.26
CA LEU A 188 17.89 -2.55 -9.47
C LEU A 188 18.21 -4.03 -9.29
N ARG A 189 19.26 -4.37 -8.54
CA ARG A 189 19.60 -5.77 -8.22
C ARG A 189 18.48 -6.44 -7.43
N SER A 190 17.89 -5.73 -6.47
CA SER A 190 16.75 -6.23 -5.69
C SER A 190 15.51 -6.51 -6.54
N LEU A 191 15.37 -5.82 -7.69
CA LEU A 191 14.31 -6.06 -8.68
C LEU A 191 14.63 -7.18 -9.68
N GLY A 192 15.84 -7.74 -9.65
CA GLY A 192 16.27 -8.85 -10.50
C GLY A 192 17.12 -8.47 -11.72
N ALA A 193 17.67 -7.25 -11.77
CA ALA A 193 18.68 -6.91 -12.78
C ALA A 193 19.95 -7.75 -12.57
N ASP A 194 20.44 -8.38 -13.65
CA ASP A 194 21.65 -9.22 -13.64
C ASP A 194 22.92 -8.37 -13.75
N GLU A 195 22.87 -7.30 -14.56
CA GLU A 195 23.94 -6.30 -14.67
C GLU A 195 23.37 -4.88 -14.50
N VAL A 196 24.15 -4.00 -13.88
CA VAL A 196 23.79 -2.60 -13.67
C VAL A 196 24.94 -1.69 -14.10
N ILE A 197 24.63 -0.69 -14.93
CA ILE A 197 25.61 0.22 -15.50
C ILE A 197 25.36 1.64 -14.98
N ASP A 198 26.38 2.22 -14.37
CA ASP A 198 26.40 3.65 -14.04
C ASP A 198 26.73 4.47 -15.30
N TYR A 199 25.69 5.05 -15.89
CA TYR A 199 25.82 5.82 -17.14
C TYR A 199 26.66 7.10 -16.98
N HIS A 200 27.00 7.51 -15.76
CA HIS A 200 27.89 8.64 -15.50
C HIS A 200 29.37 8.29 -15.65
N SER A 201 29.74 7.03 -15.37
CA SER A 201 31.14 6.59 -15.34
C SER A 201 31.49 5.61 -16.46
N VAL A 202 30.49 4.96 -17.06
CA VAL A 202 30.68 3.96 -18.11
C VAL A 202 29.81 4.30 -19.31
N ASP A 203 30.45 4.40 -20.49
CA ASP A 203 29.72 4.38 -21.75
C ASP A 203 29.27 2.95 -22.05
N PHE A 204 27.97 2.68 -21.91
CA PHE A 204 27.42 1.34 -22.14
C PHE A 204 27.70 0.84 -23.57
N THR A 205 27.94 1.73 -24.54
CA THR A 205 28.24 1.34 -25.93
C THR A 205 29.62 0.73 -26.11
N GLU A 206 30.54 0.93 -25.16
CA GLU A 206 31.90 0.37 -25.18
C GLU A 206 31.98 -0.99 -24.48
N VAL A 207 31.05 -1.27 -23.56
CA VAL A 207 31.06 -2.46 -22.72
C VAL A 207 29.96 -3.46 -23.03
N LEU A 208 28.94 -3.05 -23.80
CA LEU A 208 27.86 -3.92 -24.24
C LEU A 208 27.93 -4.21 -25.74
N SER A 209 27.72 -5.48 -26.07
CA SER A 209 27.43 -5.96 -27.41
C SER A 209 26.38 -7.06 -27.35
N ASP A 210 25.91 -7.48 -28.53
CA ASP A 210 25.04 -8.63 -28.71
C ASP A 210 23.73 -8.57 -27.89
N ILE A 211 23.16 -7.37 -27.75
CA ILE A 211 21.89 -7.17 -27.08
C ILE A 211 20.74 -7.58 -28.00
N ASP A 212 19.78 -8.34 -27.48
CA ASP A 212 18.59 -8.77 -28.21
C ASP A 212 17.54 -7.66 -28.30
N VAL A 213 17.30 -6.99 -27.16
CA VAL A 213 16.24 -5.98 -27.01
C VAL A 213 16.77 -4.79 -26.22
N VAL A 214 16.50 -3.57 -26.70
CA VAL A 214 16.70 -2.34 -25.94
C VAL A 214 15.36 -1.67 -25.74
N LEU A 215 14.99 -1.40 -24.48
CA LEU A 215 13.89 -0.51 -24.12
C LEU A 215 14.47 0.87 -23.80
N ASP A 216 14.08 1.88 -24.57
CA ASP A 216 14.63 3.23 -24.48
C ASP A 216 13.55 4.29 -24.16
N PRO A 217 13.47 4.78 -22.91
CA PRO A 217 12.54 5.81 -22.52
C PRO A 217 13.14 7.23 -22.54
N ILE A 218 14.37 7.43 -23.04
CA ILE A 218 15.11 8.69 -22.87
C ILE A 218 15.62 9.31 -24.18
N SER A 219 15.88 8.53 -25.22
CA SER A 219 16.50 9.01 -26.46
C SER A 219 15.54 9.81 -27.34
N ARG A 220 15.60 11.15 -27.22
CA ARG A 220 14.76 12.08 -28.00
C ARG A 220 15.32 12.43 -29.37
N ASP A 221 16.61 12.23 -29.60
CA ASP A 221 17.30 12.59 -30.84
C ASP A 221 18.03 11.39 -31.47
N SER A 222 18.58 11.62 -32.66
CA SER A 222 19.27 10.58 -33.42
C SER A 222 20.57 10.13 -32.76
N ALA A 223 21.27 11.02 -32.04
CA ALA A 223 22.52 10.68 -31.36
C ALA A 223 22.28 9.71 -30.19
N GLY A 224 21.25 9.98 -29.38
CA GLY A 224 20.82 9.07 -28.31
C GLY A 224 20.39 7.71 -28.85
N ARG A 225 19.53 7.71 -29.89
CA ARG A 225 19.07 6.46 -30.52
C ARG A 225 20.23 5.66 -31.11
N ALA A 226 21.20 6.31 -31.76
CA ALA A 226 22.37 5.65 -32.33
C ALA A 226 23.15 4.83 -31.29
N ARG A 227 23.22 5.29 -30.02
CA ARG A 227 23.86 4.54 -28.92
C ARG A 227 23.12 3.24 -28.60
N SER A 228 21.79 3.30 -28.51
CA SER A 228 20.94 2.11 -28.32
C SER A 228 21.03 1.14 -29.51
N VAL A 229 21.10 1.66 -30.73
CA VAL A 229 21.27 0.85 -31.95
C VAL A 229 22.68 0.23 -32.01
N ALA A 230 23.72 0.91 -31.52
CA ALA A 230 25.11 0.44 -31.55
C ALA A 230 25.33 -0.92 -30.85
N VAL A 231 24.62 -1.17 -29.76
CA VAL A 231 24.81 -2.37 -28.92
C VAL A 231 23.94 -3.56 -29.34
N LEU A 232 22.96 -3.34 -30.21
CA LEU A 232 22.06 -4.38 -30.70
C LEU A 232 22.76 -5.31 -31.69
N ARG A 233 22.51 -6.62 -31.55
CA ARG A 233 22.90 -7.60 -32.57
C ARG A 233 22.04 -7.46 -33.84
N PRO A 234 22.49 -7.99 -34.99
CA PRO A 234 21.62 -8.19 -36.15
C PRO A 234 20.35 -8.99 -35.77
N GLY A 235 19.17 -8.48 -36.16
CA GLY A 235 17.87 -9.03 -35.76
C GLY A 235 17.38 -8.57 -34.39
N GLY A 236 18.13 -7.73 -33.68
CA GLY A 236 17.71 -7.13 -32.41
C GLY A 236 16.63 -6.07 -32.58
N THR A 237 15.95 -5.73 -31.49
CA THR A 237 14.83 -4.77 -31.48
C THR A 237 15.11 -3.60 -30.53
N LEU A 238 14.97 -2.36 -31.04
CA LEU A 238 14.89 -1.14 -30.23
C LEU A 238 13.43 -0.73 -30.12
N VAL A 239 12.91 -0.65 -28.89
CA VAL A 239 11.58 -0.09 -28.60
C VAL A 239 11.75 1.24 -27.88
N SER A 240 11.33 2.32 -28.54
CA SER A 240 11.22 3.66 -27.92
C SER A 240 9.81 3.87 -27.38
N ILE A 241 9.67 4.46 -26.19
CA ILE A 241 8.36 4.82 -25.61
C ILE A 241 8.13 6.35 -25.58
N LEU A 242 8.95 7.10 -26.30
CA LEU A 242 8.82 8.54 -26.41
C LEU A 242 8.00 8.90 -27.65
N PRO A 243 7.05 9.85 -27.56
CA PRO A 243 6.24 10.29 -28.69
C PRO A 243 7.03 11.27 -29.58
N VAL A 244 8.17 10.83 -30.11
CA VAL A 244 9.05 11.64 -30.97
C VAL A 244 9.12 11.01 -32.36
N PRO A 245 8.77 11.74 -33.44
CA PRO A 245 8.92 11.25 -34.81
C PRO A 245 10.37 10.89 -35.13
N ILE A 246 10.54 9.82 -35.89
CA ILE A 246 11.84 9.41 -36.46
C ILE A 246 11.89 9.77 -37.95
N ASP A 247 13.03 10.26 -38.42
CA ASP A 247 13.24 10.55 -39.84
C ASP A 247 13.33 9.26 -40.66
N ALA A 248 12.82 9.28 -41.89
CA ALA A 248 12.81 8.10 -42.76
C ALA A 248 14.22 7.62 -43.14
N GLY A 249 15.18 8.52 -43.29
CA GLY A 249 16.57 8.17 -43.57
C GLY A 249 17.27 7.55 -42.35
N GLU A 250 16.97 8.05 -41.15
CA GLU A 250 17.42 7.43 -39.90
C GLU A 250 16.86 6.01 -39.76
N LEU A 251 15.56 5.83 -39.99
CA LEU A 251 14.91 4.52 -39.93
C LEU A 251 15.50 3.53 -40.95
N ALA A 252 15.77 3.99 -42.18
CA ALA A 252 16.44 3.18 -43.20
C ALA A 252 17.85 2.75 -42.76
N THR A 253 18.62 3.66 -42.16
CA THR A 253 19.97 3.37 -41.63
C THR A 253 19.93 2.32 -40.51
N ILE A 254 18.92 2.36 -39.63
CA ILE A 254 18.72 1.35 -38.60
C ILE A 254 18.37 -0.01 -39.24
N ALA A 255 17.46 0.00 -40.22
CA ALA A 255 17.03 -1.21 -40.92
C ALA A 255 18.17 -1.87 -41.73
N GLU A 256 19.07 -1.10 -42.32
CA GLU A 256 20.27 -1.59 -43.03
C GLU A 256 21.21 -2.38 -42.11
N ARG A 257 21.20 -2.08 -40.80
CA ARG A 257 21.92 -2.86 -39.78
C ARG A 257 21.18 -4.14 -39.37
N GLY A 258 20.05 -4.44 -39.98
CA GLY A 258 19.18 -5.56 -39.63
C GLY A 258 18.48 -5.40 -38.29
N ILE A 259 18.33 -4.16 -37.80
CA ILE A 259 17.71 -3.87 -36.50
C ILE A 259 16.25 -3.46 -36.73
N ARG A 260 15.36 -4.00 -35.90
CA ARG A 260 13.96 -3.57 -35.85
C ARG A 260 13.83 -2.38 -34.91
N TYR A 261 13.22 -1.29 -35.37
CA TYR A 261 12.88 -0.13 -34.55
C TYR A 261 11.38 -0.01 -34.44
N GLU A 262 10.88 0.19 -33.22
CA GLU A 262 9.47 0.45 -32.95
C GLU A 262 9.32 1.66 -32.03
N SER A 263 8.35 2.52 -32.35
CA SER A 263 7.93 3.63 -31.49
C SER A 263 6.58 3.28 -30.90
N LEU A 264 6.54 3.02 -29.60
CA LEU A 264 5.36 2.56 -28.90
C LEU A 264 4.68 3.69 -28.14
N LEU A 265 3.37 3.83 -28.35
CA LEU A 265 2.48 4.55 -27.45
C LEU A 265 1.59 3.52 -26.77
N VAL A 266 1.52 3.56 -25.44
CA VAL A 266 0.75 2.59 -24.66
C VAL A 266 -0.75 2.69 -24.95
N GLU A 267 -1.39 1.54 -25.12
CA GLU A 267 -2.83 1.41 -25.32
C GLU A 267 -3.49 0.87 -24.05
N ALA A 268 -4.70 1.33 -23.72
CA ALA A 268 -5.48 0.73 -22.66
C ALA A 268 -5.94 -0.67 -23.08
N ASP A 269 -5.48 -1.70 -22.36
CA ASP A 269 -5.68 -3.10 -22.71
C ASP A 269 -6.01 -3.96 -21.48
N GLN A 270 -7.16 -4.64 -21.53
CA GLN A 270 -7.60 -5.53 -20.46
C GLN A 270 -6.67 -6.73 -20.30
N ALA A 271 -6.18 -7.31 -21.41
CA ALA A 271 -5.38 -8.53 -21.38
C ALA A 271 -4.01 -8.26 -20.72
N GLY A 272 -3.35 -7.18 -21.10
CA GLY A 272 -2.14 -6.68 -20.45
C GLY A 272 -2.39 -6.33 -18.99
N MET A 273 -3.48 -5.66 -18.63
CA MET A 273 -3.82 -5.39 -17.23
C MET A 273 -4.06 -6.67 -16.42
N GLN A 274 -4.68 -7.70 -16.98
CA GLN A 274 -4.83 -9.01 -16.34
C GLN A 274 -3.48 -9.71 -16.14
N ALA A 275 -2.58 -9.63 -17.12
CA ALA A 275 -1.22 -10.17 -16.99
C ALA A 275 -0.42 -9.45 -15.90
N ILE A 276 -0.55 -8.12 -15.80
CA ILE A 276 0.05 -7.30 -14.74
C ILE A 276 -0.52 -7.70 -13.37
N ALA A 277 -1.84 -7.86 -13.27
CA ALA A 277 -2.49 -8.32 -12.05
C ALA A 277 -1.97 -9.69 -11.61
N ALA A 278 -1.82 -10.63 -12.55
CA ALA A 278 -1.28 -11.96 -12.27
C ALA A 278 0.19 -11.93 -11.80
N LEU A 279 1.02 -11.07 -12.40
CA LEU A 279 2.41 -10.89 -11.95
C LEU A 279 2.47 -10.27 -10.54
N ALA A 280 1.59 -9.31 -10.24
CA ALA A 280 1.52 -8.68 -8.93
C ALA A 280 1.02 -9.65 -7.85
N GLU A 281 -0.02 -10.44 -8.14
CA GLU A 281 -0.55 -11.48 -7.24
C GLU A 281 0.51 -12.56 -6.95
N ALA A 282 1.32 -12.93 -7.95
CA ALA A 282 2.42 -13.86 -7.79
C ALA A 282 3.66 -13.27 -7.07
N GLY A 283 3.62 -11.98 -6.69
CA GLY A 283 4.77 -11.28 -6.09
C GLY A 283 5.93 -11.01 -7.06
N ALA A 284 5.75 -11.27 -8.37
CA ALA A 284 6.77 -11.09 -9.41
C ALA A 284 6.83 -9.66 -9.97
N LEU A 285 5.87 -8.81 -9.61
CA LEU A 285 5.83 -7.41 -10.02
C LEU A 285 5.29 -6.53 -8.88
N ARG A 286 6.09 -5.54 -8.47
CA ARG A 286 5.69 -4.55 -7.48
C ARG A 286 6.16 -3.15 -7.89
N ALA A 287 5.31 -2.15 -7.65
CA ALA A 287 5.70 -0.77 -7.87
C ALA A 287 6.55 -0.27 -6.70
N HIS A 288 7.69 0.34 -7.00
CA HIS A 288 8.38 1.18 -6.01
C HIS A 288 7.68 2.53 -5.98
N VAL A 289 7.00 2.84 -4.87
CA VAL A 289 6.32 4.12 -4.67
C VAL A 289 7.28 5.04 -3.94
N GLU A 290 7.81 6.04 -4.64
CA GLU A 290 8.74 7.03 -4.08
C GLU A 290 8.04 7.92 -3.06
N ALA A 291 6.82 8.34 -3.40
CA ALA A 291 6.07 9.30 -2.63
C ALA A 291 4.57 9.19 -2.90
N THR A 292 3.79 9.46 -1.86
CA THR A 292 2.34 9.62 -1.93
C THR A 292 1.98 11.06 -1.57
N PHE A 293 1.00 11.63 -2.26
CA PHE A 293 0.47 12.96 -1.97
C PHE A 293 -1.07 12.91 -1.91
N PRO A 294 -1.73 13.62 -0.98
CA PRO A 294 -3.18 13.83 -1.06
C PRO A 294 -3.57 14.45 -2.41
N LEU A 295 -4.79 14.20 -2.90
CA LEU A 295 -5.28 14.76 -4.17
C LEU A 295 -5.06 16.29 -4.26
N ALA A 296 -5.32 17.02 -3.17
CA ALA A 296 -5.16 18.48 -3.10
C ALA A 296 -3.71 18.95 -3.31
N GLU A 297 -2.73 18.06 -3.14
CA GLU A 297 -1.30 18.33 -3.31
C GLU A 297 -0.75 17.90 -4.67
N ALA A 298 -1.61 17.66 -5.67
CA ALA A 298 -1.20 17.26 -7.02
C ALA A 298 -0.13 18.18 -7.64
N ALA A 299 -0.15 19.49 -7.37
CA ALA A 299 0.90 20.41 -7.79
C ALA A 299 2.28 20.03 -7.25
N LYS A 300 2.38 19.62 -5.97
CA LYS A 300 3.64 19.16 -5.36
C LYS A 300 4.10 17.83 -5.98
N ALA A 301 3.16 16.91 -6.20
CA ALA A 301 3.44 15.63 -6.84
C ALA A 301 4.04 15.81 -8.24
N HIS A 302 3.46 16.70 -9.05
CA HIS A 302 4.00 17.03 -10.37
C HIS A 302 5.37 17.71 -10.27
N ALA A 303 5.55 18.69 -9.38
CA ALA A 303 6.82 19.38 -9.19
C ALA A 303 7.96 18.40 -8.82
N LEU A 304 7.67 17.42 -7.97
CA LEU A 304 8.62 16.35 -7.63
C LEU A 304 8.97 15.49 -8.86
N GLY A 305 7.96 15.08 -9.64
CA GLY A 305 8.17 14.28 -10.85
C GLY A 305 9.03 15.00 -11.90
N GLU A 306 8.85 16.31 -12.04
CA GLU A 306 9.61 17.15 -12.98
C GLU A 306 11.10 17.29 -12.64
N THR A 307 11.52 16.93 -11.42
CA THR A 307 12.95 16.89 -11.06
C THR A 307 13.73 15.82 -11.80
N GLY A 308 13.05 14.76 -12.29
CA GLY A 308 13.68 13.59 -12.91
C GLY A 308 14.54 12.75 -11.98
N ARG A 309 14.51 13.00 -10.66
CA ARG A 309 15.37 12.33 -9.67
C ARG A 309 14.71 11.17 -8.94
N THR A 310 13.39 11.04 -9.02
CA THR A 310 12.62 9.99 -8.35
C THR A 310 13.03 8.59 -8.82
N SER A 311 12.84 7.60 -7.96
CA SER A 311 12.91 6.19 -8.34
C SER A 311 11.48 5.65 -8.39
N GLY A 312 11.12 4.88 -9.41
CA GLY A 312 9.75 4.35 -9.51
C GLY A 312 8.64 5.42 -9.67
N LYS A 313 7.58 5.32 -8.87
CA LYS A 313 6.26 5.98 -9.10
C LYS A 313 5.88 6.96 -8.00
N ILE A 314 5.14 8.00 -8.40
CA ILE A 314 4.45 8.94 -7.51
C ILE A 314 2.95 8.64 -7.59
N VAL A 315 2.25 8.67 -6.46
CA VAL A 315 0.82 8.35 -6.38
C VAL A 315 0.06 9.46 -5.65
N LEU A 316 -1.11 9.84 -6.17
CA LEU A 316 -2.09 10.63 -5.46
C LEU A 316 -3.02 9.71 -4.66
N THR A 317 -3.16 9.94 -3.36
CA THR A 317 -4.20 9.35 -2.53
C THR A 317 -5.43 10.23 -2.58
N VAL A 318 -6.50 9.69 -3.18
CA VAL A 318 -7.74 10.43 -3.46
C VAL A 318 -8.74 10.29 -2.33
N ARG A 319 -8.80 9.09 -1.74
CA ARG A 319 -9.59 8.79 -0.55
C ARG A 319 -8.66 8.29 0.55
N ASP A 320 -8.98 8.68 1.77
CA ASP A 320 -8.32 8.13 2.95
C ASP A 320 -8.66 6.64 3.06
N SER A 321 -7.64 5.80 3.28
CA SER A 321 -7.84 4.41 3.67
C SER A 321 -8.47 4.32 5.07
N LYS A 322 -9.11 3.19 5.41
CA LYS A 322 -9.66 2.96 6.75
C LYS A 322 -8.59 3.14 7.84
N ALA A 323 -7.38 2.65 7.58
CA ALA A 323 -6.21 2.85 8.45
C ALA A 323 -5.85 4.32 8.64
N GLN A 324 -5.88 5.14 7.59
CA GLN A 324 -5.66 6.58 7.68
C GLN A 324 -6.79 7.28 8.44
N LEU A 325 -8.05 6.91 8.18
CA LEU A 325 -9.20 7.48 8.89
C LEU A 325 -9.18 7.16 10.39
N ALA A 326 -8.84 5.93 10.77
CA ALA A 326 -8.74 5.52 12.18
C ALA A 326 -7.59 6.24 12.91
N GLN A 327 -6.41 6.33 12.29
CA GLN A 327 -5.28 7.09 12.86
C GLN A 327 -5.62 8.59 12.98
N GLN A 328 -6.23 9.16 11.94
CA GLN A 328 -6.64 10.56 11.92
C GLN A 328 -7.69 10.84 13.00
N LEU A 329 -8.68 9.94 13.19
CA LEU A 329 -9.66 10.04 14.26
C LEU A 329 -8.97 10.19 15.61
N LEU A 330 -8.10 9.24 15.97
CA LEU A 330 -7.43 9.24 17.28
C LEU A 330 -6.52 10.46 17.45
N HIS A 331 -5.72 10.78 16.44
CA HIS A 331 -4.85 11.96 16.46
C HIS A 331 -5.66 13.25 16.66
N ASP A 332 -6.72 13.45 15.88
CA ASP A 332 -7.47 14.70 15.92
C ASP A 332 -8.22 14.88 17.22
N VAL A 333 -8.87 13.83 17.73
CA VAL A 333 -9.64 13.96 18.97
C VAL A 333 -8.76 14.03 20.23
N PHE A 334 -7.63 13.30 20.27
CA PHE A 334 -6.78 13.23 21.47
C PHE A 334 -5.57 14.18 21.45
N VAL A 335 -5.08 14.58 20.28
CA VAL A 335 -3.92 15.48 20.14
C VAL A 335 -4.35 16.88 19.74
N LEU A 336 -5.22 17.03 18.74
CA LEU A 336 -5.66 18.36 18.27
C LEU A 336 -6.87 18.89 19.05
N GLY A 337 -7.69 18.01 19.62
CA GLY A 337 -9.00 18.37 20.18
C GLY A 337 -10.04 18.70 19.10
N ASP A 338 -9.81 18.31 17.85
CA ASP A 338 -10.75 18.53 16.76
C ASP A 338 -11.76 17.37 16.72
N THR A 339 -12.99 17.65 17.14
CA THR A 339 -14.08 16.68 17.14
C THR A 339 -14.86 16.61 15.83
N ALA A 340 -14.60 17.49 14.85
CA ALA A 340 -15.30 17.49 13.57
C ALA A 340 -15.01 16.21 12.76
N ILE A 341 -13.85 15.59 13.01
CA ILE A 341 -13.50 14.29 12.44
C ILE A 341 -14.53 13.21 12.78
N VAL A 342 -15.15 13.26 13.96
CA VAL A 342 -16.11 12.25 14.43
C VAL A 342 -17.33 12.22 13.51
N ASP A 343 -17.85 13.37 13.11
CA ASP A 343 -18.99 13.46 12.18
C ASP A 343 -18.67 12.88 10.79
N ARG A 344 -17.41 13.06 10.38
CA ARG A 344 -16.91 12.57 9.09
C ARG A 344 -16.78 11.05 9.08
N VAL A 345 -16.19 10.47 10.13
CA VAL A 345 -15.69 9.08 10.09
C VAL A 345 -16.44 8.10 10.98
N VAL A 346 -17.25 8.56 11.94
CA VAL A 346 -18.01 7.70 12.86
C VAL A 346 -19.48 7.67 12.45
N ARG A 347 -20.14 6.51 12.60
CA ARG A 347 -21.59 6.38 12.36
C ARG A 347 -22.37 7.15 13.44
N PRO A 348 -23.21 8.14 13.07
CA PRO A 348 -23.85 9.00 14.07
C PRO A 348 -24.81 8.23 14.99
N ASP A 349 -25.66 7.37 14.43
CA ASP A 349 -26.77 6.74 15.17
C ASP A 349 -26.56 5.25 15.51
N SER A 350 -25.38 4.70 15.20
CA SER A 350 -25.13 3.24 15.29
C SER A 350 -23.67 2.90 15.59
N TYR A 351 -22.92 3.86 16.14
CA TYR A 351 -21.60 3.60 16.66
C TYR A 351 -21.69 2.89 18.01
N ILE A 352 -20.96 1.79 18.15
CA ILE A 352 -20.89 0.96 19.36
C ILE A 352 -19.49 1.07 19.97
N GLN A 353 -19.44 1.49 21.23
CA GLN A 353 -18.23 1.55 22.04
C GLN A 353 -18.12 0.31 22.93
N HIS A 354 -16.97 -0.35 22.90
CA HIS A 354 -16.63 -1.48 23.77
C HIS A 354 -15.55 -1.15 24.80
N ASN A 355 -14.91 0.02 24.71
CA ASN A 355 -14.08 0.55 25.79
C ASN A 355 -14.97 0.77 27.03
N PRO A 356 -14.73 0.09 28.17
CA PRO A 356 -15.58 0.22 29.34
C PRO A 356 -15.48 1.59 30.03
N LEU A 357 -14.51 2.43 29.66
CA LEU A 357 -14.32 3.78 30.18
C LEU A 357 -15.03 4.85 29.35
N ALA A 358 -15.40 4.55 28.10
CA ALA A 358 -16.02 5.51 27.19
C ALA A 358 -17.52 5.22 27.01
N PRO A 359 -18.38 6.26 27.07
CA PRO A 359 -19.81 6.10 26.81
C PRO A 359 -20.08 5.76 25.34
N ASP A 360 -21.24 5.18 25.09
CA ASP A 360 -21.65 4.77 23.75
C ASP A 360 -22.20 5.92 22.89
N GLY A 361 -22.02 5.84 21.58
CA GLY A 361 -22.51 6.82 20.61
C GLY A 361 -21.52 7.94 20.23
N ALA A 362 -21.68 8.47 19.01
CA ALA A 362 -20.72 9.41 18.40
C ALA A 362 -20.60 10.74 19.17
N ASP A 363 -21.70 11.31 19.64
CA ASP A 363 -21.64 12.55 20.43
C ASP A 363 -21.01 12.32 21.80
N ALA A 364 -21.27 11.17 22.42
CA ALA A 364 -20.65 10.81 23.70
C ALA A 364 -19.13 10.65 23.56
N LEU A 365 -18.66 10.10 22.44
CA LEU A 365 -17.24 10.07 22.09
C LEU A 365 -16.65 11.48 22.01
N LYS A 366 -17.31 12.44 21.33
CA LYS A 366 -16.83 13.84 21.26
C LYS A 366 -16.65 14.47 22.64
N TYR A 367 -17.63 14.28 23.54
CA TYR A 367 -17.56 14.80 24.90
C TYR A 367 -16.45 14.15 25.72
N PHE A 368 -16.31 12.82 25.61
CA PHE A 368 -15.27 12.06 26.28
C PHE A 368 -13.87 12.52 25.87
N THR A 369 -13.61 12.61 24.56
CA THR A 369 -12.29 13.01 24.04
C THR A 369 -11.97 14.47 24.34
N ALA A 370 -12.97 15.37 24.29
CA ALA A 370 -12.78 16.77 24.68
C ALA A 370 -12.37 16.91 26.15
N GLY A 371 -12.97 16.13 27.05
CA GLY A 371 -12.61 16.12 28.47
C GLY A 371 -11.18 15.63 28.71
N ILE A 372 -10.78 14.55 28.04
CA ILE A 372 -9.39 14.05 28.08
C ILE A 372 -8.42 15.13 27.56
N ARG A 373 -8.77 15.78 26.45
CA ARG A 373 -7.93 16.83 25.87
C ARG A 373 -7.77 18.04 26.78
N GLU A 374 -8.83 18.47 27.45
CA GLU A 374 -8.80 19.55 28.44
C GLU A 374 -7.87 19.20 29.61
N GLN A 375 -7.92 17.95 30.08
CA GLN A 375 -7.07 17.47 31.17
C GLN A 375 -5.61 17.28 30.74
N PHE A 376 -5.36 16.85 29.50
CA PHE A 376 -4.04 16.50 28.98
C PHE A 376 -3.71 17.27 27.68
N PRO A 377 -3.53 18.60 27.73
CA PRO A 377 -3.33 19.45 26.54
C PRO A 377 -1.96 19.27 25.86
N GLN A 378 -1.06 18.48 26.44
CA GLN A 378 0.25 18.15 25.90
C GLN A 378 0.38 16.65 25.57
N ALA A 379 -0.75 15.94 25.49
CA ALA A 379 -0.74 14.53 25.16
C ALA A 379 -0.15 14.30 23.75
N ALA A 380 0.61 13.22 23.61
CA ALA A 380 1.18 12.77 22.35
C ALA A 380 0.67 11.37 21.99
N PHE A 381 0.32 11.18 20.72
CA PHE A 381 -0.13 9.92 20.17
C PHE A 381 0.85 9.44 19.10
N GLU A 382 1.39 8.24 19.28
CA GLU A 382 2.43 7.67 18.43
C GLU A 382 1.96 6.29 17.92
N PRO A 383 1.35 6.21 16.72
CA PRO A 383 1.00 4.91 16.13
C PRO A 383 2.28 4.15 15.81
N ARG A 384 2.35 2.88 16.23
CA ARG A 384 3.51 2.00 15.98
C ARG A 384 3.22 1.03 14.86
N ARG A 385 2.06 0.38 14.89
CA ARG A 385 1.66 -0.62 13.89
C ARG A 385 0.18 -0.47 13.59
N VAL A 386 -0.18 -0.68 12.34
CA VAL A 386 -1.56 -0.61 11.86
C VAL A 386 -1.81 -1.80 10.96
N ILE A 387 -2.89 -2.52 11.20
CA ILE A 387 -3.28 -3.74 10.48
C ILE A 387 -4.71 -3.56 9.99
N THR A 388 -4.96 -3.83 8.72
CA THR A 388 -6.28 -3.82 8.08
C THR A 388 -6.62 -5.20 7.56
N ASP A 389 -7.73 -5.76 8.02
CA ASP A 389 -8.24 -7.07 7.58
C ASP A 389 -9.73 -6.94 7.28
N GLY A 390 -10.08 -6.84 6.00
CA GLY A 390 -11.44 -6.62 5.55
C GLY A 390 -12.03 -5.30 6.07
N ASP A 391 -13.02 -5.40 6.94
CA ASP A 391 -13.68 -4.27 7.60
C ASP A 391 -13.04 -3.84 8.92
N LEU A 392 -12.04 -4.58 9.41
CA LEU A 392 -11.36 -4.30 10.67
C LEU A 392 -10.07 -3.50 10.45
N VAL A 393 -9.80 -2.56 11.36
CA VAL A 393 -8.52 -1.87 11.47
C VAL A 393 -8.05 -1.93 12.92
N LEU A 394 -6.89 -2.53 13.16
CA LEU A 394 -6.23 -2.55 14.46
C LEU A 394 -5.05 -1.57 14.46
N LEU A 395 -4.95 -0.75 15.50
CA LEU A 395 -3.81 0.13 15.75
C LEU A 395 -3.17 -0.30 17.06
N HIS A 396 -1.85 -0.43 17.05
CA HIS A 396 -1.04 -0.54 18.24
C HIS A 396 -0.25 0.76 18.39
N SER A 397 -0.44 1.47 19.51
CA SER A 397 0.05 2.83 19.69
C SER A 397 0.62 3.07 21.09
N ARG A 398 1.50 4.07 21.18
CA ARG A 398 1.90 4.69 22.44
C ARG A 398 1.12 5.98 22.63
N TYR A 399 0.47 6.13 23.79
CA TYR A 399 -0.20 7.38 24.16
C TYR A 399 0.41 7.95 25.44
N VAL A 400 1.04 9.13 25.33
CA VAL A 400 1.70 9.80 26.46
C VAL A 400 0.82 10.97 26.89
N MET A 401 0.03 10.78 27.95
CA MET A 401 -0.85 11.84 28.48
C MET A 401 -0.08 12.97 29.16
N VAL A 402 1.02 12.64 29.84
CA VAL A 402 1.85 13.59 30.59
C VAL A 402 3.27 13.50 30.05
N PRO A 403 3.85 14.60 29.50
CA PRO A 403 5.21 14.58 28.98
C PRO A 403 6.23 14.06 30.00
N GLY A 404 7.09 13.15 29.55
CA GLY A 404 8.15 12.55 30.39
C GLY A 404 7.74 11.29 31.17
N THR A 405 6.51 10.79 31.02
CA THR A 405 6.10 9.48 31.55
C THR A 405 6.24 8.39 30.49
N GLU A 406 6.17 7.13 30.90
CA GLU A 406 6.22 5.99 29.97
C GLU A 406 4.99 5.91 29.05
N GLY A 407 3.86 6.46 29.51
CA GLY A 407 2.60 6.48 28.77
C GLY A 407 1.83 5.16 28.84
N LEU A 408 0.95 4.97 27.87
CA LEU A 408 0.07 3.82 27.72
C LEU A 408 0.40 3.08 26.43
N ALA A 409 0.33 1.74 26.46
CA ALA A 409 0.30 0.89 25.30
C ALA A 409 -1.16 0.53 25.00
N ILE A 410 -1.65 0.98 23.84
CA ILE A 410 -3.06 0.84 23.45
C ILE A 410 -3.16 0.02 22.18
N PHE A 411 -4.07 -0.96 22.20
CA PHE A 411 -4.58 -1.63 21.01
C PHE A 411 -5.99 -1.15 20.73
N ASP A 412 -6.17 -0.30 19.71
CA ASP A 412 -7.48 0.18 19.25
C ASP A 412 -7.93 -0.65 18.04
N LEU A 413 -9.08 -1.32 18.13
CA LEU A 413 -9.69 -2.05 17.02
C LEU A 413 -10.97 -1.35 16.58
N PHE A 414 -11.06 -1.03 15.30
CA PHE A 414 -12.22 -0.42 14.68
C PHE A 414 -12.86 -1.38 13.68
N ARG A 415 -14.19 -1.44 13.64
CA ARG A 415 -14.94 -2.01 12.52
C ARG A 415 -15.52 -0.90 11.65
N PHE A 416 -15.31 -0.98 10.35
CA PHE A 416 -15.86 -0.06 9.36
C PHE A 416 -17.06 -0.67 8.65
N GLN A 417 -18.15 0.07 8.57
CA GLN A 417 -19.30 -0.27 7.74
C GLN A 417 -19.69 0.94 6.91
N ASP A 418 -19.91 0.74 5.61
CA ASP A 418 -20.28 1.80 4.66
C ASP A 418 -19.31 3.00 4.68
N GLY A 419 -18.01 2.71 4.85
CA GLY A 419 -16.95 3.72 4.89
C GLY A 419 -16.80 4.48 6.22
N LYS A 420 -17.63 4.20 7.23
CA LYS A 420 -17.58 4.81 8.56
C LYS A 420 -17.33 3.79 9.67
N ILE A 421 -16.75 4.22 10.78
CA ILE A 421 -16.54 3.42 11.98
C ILE A 421 -17.89 3.13 12.63
N ALA A 422 -18.18 1.84 12.75
CA ALA A 422 -19.39 1.28 13.34
C ALA A 422 -19.14 0.76 14.76
N GLU A 423 -17.97 0.20 15.02
CA GLU A 423 -17.64 -0.37 16.34
C GLU A 423 -16.20 -0.03 16.71
N HIS A 424 -15.93 0.14 18.00
CA HIS A 424 -14.60 0.37 18.55
C HIS A 424 -14.37 -0.46 19.81
N TRP A 425 -13.27 -1.20 19.86
CA TRP A 425 -12.74 -1.86 21.06
C TRP A 425 -11.36 -1.30 21.34
N ASP A 426 -10.99 -1.24 22.61
CA ASP A 426 -9.61 -1.03 23.00
C ASP A 426 -9.17 -1.94 24.15
N VAL A 427 -7.86 -2.09 24.27
CA VAL A 427 -7.19 -2.60 25.47
C VAL A 427 -6.08 -1.63 25.81
N ILE A 428 -6.17 -1.04 27.00
CA ILE A 428 -5.27 0.00 27.48
C ILE A 428 -4.44 -0.54 28.64
N GLN A 429 -3.12 -0.50 28.51
CA GLN A 429 -2.18 -0.90 29.56
C GLN A 429 -1.19 0.22 29.86
N GLU A 430 -0.91 0.47 31.14
CA GLU A 430 0.20 1.34 31.54
C GLU A 430 1.53 0.69 31.17
N VAL A 431 2.42 1.46 30.53
CA VAL A 431 3.76 0.97 30.19
C VAL A 431 4.59 0.93 31.49
N PRO A 432 5.07 -0.25 31.92
CA PRO A 432 5.86 -0.33 33.14
C PRO A 432 7.28 0.21 32.92
N ALA A 433 7.89 0.71 33.99
CA ALA A 433 9.26 1.24 33.95
C ALA A 433 10.32 0.16 33.59
N THR A 434 10.00 -1.12 33.80
CA THR A 434 10.86 -2.27 33.47
C THR A 434 10.02 -3.44 32.99
N THR A 435 10.55 -4.23 32.07
CA THR A 435 9.92 -5.46 31.55
C THR A 435 10.74 -6.70 31.91
N ALA A 436 10.08 -7.86 31.95
CA ALA A 436 10.73 -9.13 32.24
C ALA A 436 11.74 -9.55 31.16
N SER A 437 11.52 -9.17 29.90
CA SER A 437 12.45 -9.42 28.79
C SER A 437 13.56 -8.38 28.65
N GLY A 438 13.36 -7.17 29.19
CA GLY A 438 14.21 -6.00 28.96
C GLY A 438 13.90 -5.24 27.66
N ASN A 439 12.97 -5.74 26.82
CA ASN A 439 12.50 -5.04 25.63
C ASN A 439 11.34 -4.10 25.98
N ASP A 440 11.20 -3.00 25.26
CA ASP A 440 10.02 -2.12 25.39
C ASP A 440 8.79 -2.70 24.65
N MET A 441 7.62 -2.12 24.85
CA MET A 441 6.37 -2.59 24.24
C MET A 441 6.16 -2.14 22.78
N PHE A 442 7.08 -1.39 22.15
CA PHE A 442 6.82 -0.64 20.91
C PHE A 442 7.85 -0.84 19.78
N ALA A 443 9.06 -1.26 20.09
CA ALA A 443 10.16 -1.48 19.16
C ALA A 443 9.91 -2.72 18.31
N THR A 444 10.55 -2.76 17.14
CA THR A 444 10.68 -3.95 16.29
C THR A 444 12.16 -4.34 16.28
N LEU A 445 12.47 -5.54 16.75
CA LEU A 445 13.85 -6.00 16.96
C LEU A 445 14.32 -7.03 15.92
N SER A 446 13.39 -7.75 15.29
CA SER A 446 13.70 -8.75 14.26
C SER A 446 14.16 -8.09 12.95
N GLU A 447 15.09 -8.70 12.21
CA GLU A 447 15.62 -8.16 10.93
C GLU A 447 14.75 -8.52 9.70
N PRO A 448 14.37 -7.55 8.85
CA PRO A 448 14.69 -6.12 8.92
C PRO A 448 13.89 -5.41 10.02
N ARG A 449 14.57 -4.52 10.76
CA ARG A 449 13.96 -3.71 11.83
C ARG A 449 13.06 -2.62 11.26
N THR A 450 11.83 -2.99 10.95
CA THR A 450 10.85 -2.11 10.33
C THR A 450 9.46 -2.35 10.87
N ASP A 451 8.75 -1.26 11.16
CA ASP A 451 7.33 -1.31 11.50
C ASP A 451 6.45 -1.53 10.24
N ALA A 452 7.06 -1.54 9.05
CA ALA A 452 6.36 -1.84 7.82
C ALA A 452 5.81 -3.28 7.81
N ILE A 453 4.63 -3.40 7.21
CA ILE A 453 3.95 -4.67 6.98
C ILE A 453 4.74 -5.47 5.95
N GLY A 454 4.95 -6.75 6.25
CA GLY A 454 5.54 -7.74 5.37
C GLY A 454 4.68 -8.03 4.14
N GLN A 455 5.06 -9.07 3.39
CA GLN A 455 4.41 -9.35 2.12
C GLN A 455 2.98 -9.91 2.34
N ARG A 456 1.96 -9.21 1.83
CA ARG A 456 0.54 -9.52 2.07
C ARG A 456 0.05 -10.84 1.48
N TRP A 457 0.70 -11.40 0.45
CA TRP A 457 0.36 -12.73 -0.06
C TRP A 457 0.52 -13.86 0.97
N PHE A 458 1.36 -13.69 2.00
CA PHE A 458 1.47 -14.65 3.11
C PHE A 458 0.46 -14.42 4.24
N THR A 459 -0.37 -13.37 4.17
CA THR A 459 -1.31 -13.01 5.25
C THR A 459 -2.17 -14.19 5.69
N ALA A 460 -2.78 -14.90 4.73
CA ALA A 460 -3.65 -16.04 5.04
C ALA A 460 -2.88 -17.17 5.75
N TYR A 461 -1.66 -17.46 5.26
CA TYR A 461 -0.79 -18.48 5.86
C TYR A 461 -0.35 -18.10 7.28
N HIS A 462 0.12 -16.86 7.48
CA HIS A 462 0.51 -16.37 8.80
C HIS A 462 -0.67 -16.34 9.77
N LYS A 463 -1.85 -15.95 9.30
CA LYS A 463 -3.09 -15.96 10.09
C LYS A 463 -3.42 -17.37 10.56
N GLU A 464 -3.34 -18.37 9.68
CA GLU A 464 -3.56 -19.78 10.04
C GLU A 464 -2.51 -20.28 11.03
N LEU A 465 -1.23 -19.98 10.80
CA LEU A 465 -0.12 -20.37 11.67
C LEU A 465 -0.30 -19.84 13.09
N VAL A 466 -0.57 -18.53 13.25
CA VAL A 466 -0.74 -17.90 14.56
C VAL A 466 -2.04 -18.38 15.23
N THR A 467 -3.11 -18.59 14.47
CA THR A 467 -4.35 -19.17 15.03
C THR A 467 -4.09 -20.56 15.61
N ALA A 468 -3.36 -21.42 14.89
CA ALA A 468 -2.98 -22.75 15.37
C ALA A 468 -2.05 -22.68 16.59
N PHE A 469 -1.10 -21.75 16.59
CA PHE A 469 -0.21 -21.50 17.72
C PHE A 469 -0.98 -21.10 18.98
N VAL A 470 -1.87 -20.10 18.90
CA VAL A 470 -2.69 -19.63 20.03
C VAL A 470 -3.60 -20.74 20.54
N ASP A 471 -4.25 -21.49 19.64
CA ASP A 471 -5.11 -22.60 20.04
C ASP A 471 -4.32 -23.70 20.78
N GLN A 472 -3.16 -24.11 20.25
CA GLN A 472 -2.35 -25.14 20.89
C GLN A 472 -1.73 -24.64 22.22
N LEU A 473 -1.11 -23.47 22.21
CA LEU A 473 -0.38 -22.94 23.36
C LEU A 473 -1.31 -22.46 24.47
N LEU A 474 -2.27 -21.59 24.16
CA LEU A 474 -3.03 -20.84 25.15
C LEU A 474 -4.37 -21.50 25.48
N VAL A 475 -5.07 -22.05 24.48
CA VAL A 475 -6.36 -22.73 24.70
C VAL A 475 -6.15 -24.14 25.23
N ARG A 476 -5.28 -24.93 24.58
CA ARG A 476 -4.97 -26.32 24.97
C ARG A 476 -3.84 -26.44 26.01
N LYS A 477 -3.18 -25.34 26.37
CA LYS A 477 -2.10 -25.28 27.38
C LYS A 477 -0.91 -26.18 27.05
N ASP A 478 -0.64 -26.38 25.76
CA ASP A 478 0.44 -27.25 25.29
C ASP A 478 1.69 -26.43 24.96
N LEU A 479 2.64 -26.44 25.90
CA LEU A 479 3.93 -25.73 25.79
C LEU A 479 4.82 -26.26 24.65
N THR A 480 4.54 -27.43 24.05
CA THR A 480 5.29 -27.90 22.88
C THR A 480 5.03 -27.06 21.63
N ALA A 481 3.95 -26.28 21.62
CA ALA A 481 3.68 -25.29 20.57
C ALA A 481 4.84 -24.29 20.42
N ILE A 482 5.51 -23.90 21.51
CA ILE A 482 6.64 -22.97 21.44
C ILE A 482 7.77 -23.57 20.59
N ASP A 483 8.08 -24.86 20.77
CA ASP A 483 9.12 -25.54 20.00
C ASP A 483 8.75 -25.64 18.49
N ALA A 484 7.45 -25.77 18.20
CA ALA A 484 6.92 -25.93 16.86
C ALA A 484 6.83 -24.62 16.06
N TYR A 485 6.43 -23.52 16.71
CA TYR A 485 6.05 -22.28 16.02
C TYR A 485 7.00 -21.12 16.24
N VAL A 486 7.72 -21.07 17.37
CA VAL A 486 8.57 -19.92 17.72
C VAL A 486 9.96 -20.05 17.08
N GLY A 487 10.48 -18.94 16.57
CA GLY A 487 11.81 -18.82 15.95
C GLY A 487 12.93 -18.75 16.98
N ALA A 488 14.16 -19.06 16.55
CA ALA A 488 15.34 -18.96 17.42
C ALA A 488 15.70 -17.50 17.75
N ASP A 489 15.26 -16.57 16.91
CA ASP A 489 15.40 -15.12 16.98
C ASP A 489 14.18 -14.43 17.61
N TYR A 490 13.41 -15.15 18.44
CA TYR A 490 12.20 -14.62 19.06
C TYR A 490 12.46 -13.48 20.05
N HIS A 491 11.76 -12.36 19.87
CA HIS A 491 11.72 -11.23 20.79
C HIS A 491 10.36 -11.10 21.48
N GLU A 492 10.40 -11.06 22.81
CA GLU A 492 9.21 -10.87 23.67
C GLU A 492 9.11 -9.41 24.10
N HIS A 493 7.96 -8.79 23.88
CA HIS A 493 7.66 -7.41 24.26
C HIS A 493 6.51 -7.30 25.26
N ASP A 494 5.80 -8.40 25.55
CA ASP A 494 4.92 -8.46 26.72
C ASP A 494 5.76 -8.15 27.97
N PRO A 495 5.35 -7.16 28.78
CA PRO A 495 6.16 -6.73 29.92
C PRO A 495 6.31 -7.79 31.01
N ASN A 496 5.41 -8.77 31.06
CA ASN A 496 5.33 -9.81 32.09
C ASN A 496 6.09 -11.09 31.69
N ASN A 497 6.35 -11.29 30.39
CA ASN A 497 7.00 -12.50 29.89
C ASN A 497 8.51 -12.32 29.69
N PRO A 498 9.34 -13.28 30.13
CA PRO A 498 10.78 -13.23 29.91
C PRO A 498 11.13 -13.53 28.45
N GLY A 499 12.24 -12.96 27.98
CA GLY A 499 12.68 -13.04 26.59
C GLY A 499 13.10 -14.43 26.11
N GLY A 500 12.98 -14.65 24.79
CA GLY A 500 13.38 -15.88 24.11
C GLY A 500 12.42 -17.06 24.35
N ALA A 501 12.45 -18.04 23.45
CA ALA A 501 11.53 -19.20 23.50
C ALA A 501 11.57 -19.97 24.83
N ALA A 502 12.77 -20.15 25.41
CA ALA A 502 12.93 -20.84 26.69
C ALA A 502 12.33 -20.03 27.86
N GLY A 503 12.49 -18.70 27.84
CA GLY A 503 11.88 -17.79 28.81
C GLY A 503 10.36 -17.89 28.73
N LEU A 504 9.79 -17.67 27.54
CA LEU A 504 8.36 -17.76 27.29
C LEU A 504 7.77 -19.08 27.81
N LYS A 505 8.44 -20.21 27.52
CA LYS A 505 8.00 -21.54 27.97
C LYS A 505 7.98 -21.68 29.49
N ALA A 506 8.99 -21.16 30.19
CA ALA A 506 9.05 -21.19 31.64
C ALA A 506 8.00 -20.26 32.28
N GLY A 507 7.81 -19.06 31.71
CA GLY A 507 6.81 -18.09 32.16
C GLY A 507 5.39 -18.63 32.05
N LEU A 508 4.99 -19.08 30.85
CA LEU A 508 3.67 -19.63 30.61
C LEU A 508 3.42 -20.94 31.37
N GLY A 509 4.44 -21.81 31.50
CA GLY A 509 4.31 -23.02 32.32
C GLY A 509 4.00 -22.69 33.78
N SER A 510 4.72 -21.73 34.36
CA SER A 510 4.46 -21.26 35.72
C SER A 510 3.07 -20.65 35.87
N TYR A 511 2.59 -19.93 34.84
CA TYR A 511 1.27 -19.33 34.81
C TYR A 511 0.16 -20.40 34.73
N PHE A 512 0.33 -21.44 33.89
CA PHE A 512 -0.62 -22.55 33.78
C PHE A 512 -0.67 -23.40 35.06
N ASP A 513 0.47 -23.61 35.72
CA ASP A 513 0.52 -24.30 37.01
C ASP A 513 -0.21 -23.49 38.10
N LYS A 514 -0.09 -22.16 38.08
CA LYS A 514 -0.78 -21.26 38.99
C LYS A 514 -2.29 -21.22 38.73
N PHE A 515 -2.71 -21.28 37.47
CA PHE A 515 -4.11 -21.19 37.04
C PHE A 515 -4.51 -22.43 36.22
N PRO A 516 -4.65 -23.62 36.85
CA PRO A 516 -4.93 -24.85 36.13
C PRO A 516 -6.28 -24.83 35.41
N GLN A 517 -7.22 -24.02 35.89
CA GLN A 517 -8.56 -23.84 35.32
C GLN A 517 -8.68 -22.63 34.37
N LEU A 518 -7.56 -21.99 34.01
CA LEU A 518 -7.53 -20.90 33.04
C LEU A 518 -8.32 -21.28 31.78
N SER A 519 -9.15 -20.36 31.29
CA SER A 519 -9.83 -20.47 30.00
C SER A 519 -9.45 -19.30 29.12
N VAL A 520 -9.02 -19.59 27.90
CA VAL A 520 -8.71 -18.58 26.88
C VAL A 520 -9.68 -18.76 25.73
N THR A 521 -10.42 -17.71 25.38
CA THR A 521 -11.37 -17.73 24.27
C THR A 521 -11.00 -16.66 23.25
N PRO A 522 -10.31 -17.03 22.16
CA PRO A 522 -10.11 -16.14 21.02
C PRO A 522 -11.44 -15.65 20.48
N LYS A 523 -11.58 -14.34 20.28
CA LYS A 523 -12.79 -13.69 19.77
C LYS A 523 -12.65 -13.34 18.29
N ARG A 524 -11.46 -12.92 17.89
CA ARG A 524 -11.16 -12.42 16.55
C ARG A 524 -9.67 -12.48 16.27
N VAL A 525 -9.36 -12.71 15.00
CA VAL A 525 -7.99 -12.75 14.47
C VAL A 525 -7.93 -11.78 13.30
N ILE A 526 -7.02 -10.81 13.37
CA ILE A 526 -6.81 -9.76 12.38
C ILE A 526 -5.40 -9.91 11.85
N ALA A 527 -5.23 -10.00 10.52
CA ALA A 527 -3.90 -10.17 9.93
C ALA A 527 -3.70 -9.28 8.72
N GLU A 528 -2.48 -8.79 8.56
CA GLU A 528 -2.02 -8.11 7.35
C GLU A 528 -0.52 -8.35 7.19
N GLY A 529 -0.11 -8.93 6.05
CA GLY A 529 1.28 -9.27 5.78
C GLY A 529 1.85 -10.27 6.77
N ASP A 530 2.89 -9.84 7.49
CA ASP A 530 3.58 -10.63 8.50
C ASP A 530 3.10 -10.37 9.93
N LEU A 531 2.10 -9.51 10.12
CA LEU A 531 1.52 -9.21 11.42
C LEU A 531 0.18 -9.91 11.60
N VAL A 532 0.01 -10.56 12.75
CA VAL A 532 -1.25 -11.21 13.14
C VAL A 532 -1.58 -10.87 14.57
N ALA A 533 -2.74 -10.30 14.81
CA ALA A 533 -3.26 -10.02 16.14
C ALA A 533 -4.42 -10.95 16.49
N VAL A 534 -4.45 -11.39 17.74
CA VAL A 534 -5.54 -12.16 18.33
C VAL A 534 -6.09 -11.41 19.53
N HIS A 535 -7.38 -11.13 19.50
CA HIS A 535 -8.10 -10.59 20.66
C HIS A 535 -8.79 -11.74 21.40
N SER A 536 -8.52 -11.85 22.69
CA SER A 536 -8.94 -12.99 23.50
C SER A 536 -9.56 -12.57 24.82
N HIS A 537 -10.49 -13.39 25.30
CA HIS A 537 -11.00 -13.33 26.67
C HIS A 537 -10.28 -14.38 27.52
N TYR A 538 -9.50 -13.93 28.50
CA TYR A 538 -8.84 -14.79 29.48
C TYR A 538 -9.64 -14.79 30.78
N VAL A 539 -9.90 -15.98 31.34
CA VAL A 539 -10.55 -16.17 32.65
C VAL A 539 -9.68 -17.12 33.47
N ASP A 540 -8.92 -16.55 34.40
CA ASP A 540 -7.92 -17.27 35.21
C ASP A 540 -8.58 -18.26 36.16
N THR A 541 -9.64 -17.83 36.86
CA THR A 541 -10.45 -18.68 37.74
C THR A 541 -11.93 -18.70 37.31
N PRO A 542 -12.59 -19.86 37.26
CA PRO A 542 -14.01 -19.93 36.91
C PRO A 542 -14.90 -19.02 37.77
N GLY A 543 -15.75 -18.24 37.11
CA GLY A 543 -16.66 -17.28 37.76
C GLY A 543 -16.11 -15.85 37.84
N GLU A 544 -14.83 -15.63 37.51
CA GLU A 544 -14.28 -14.29 37.32
C GLU A 544 -14.75 -13.67 36.00
N ARG A 545 -14.78 -12.33 35.95
CA ARG A 545 -15.06 -11.58 34.72
C ARG A 545 -13.93 -11.72 33.69
N GLY A 546 -12.71 -11.98 34.17
CA GLY A 546 -11.53 -12.16 33.34
C GLY A 546 -10.93 -10.85 32.83
N ARG A 547 -10.14 -10.96 31.76
CA ARG A 547 -9.41 -9.86 31.12
C ARG A 547 -9.52 -9.94 29.60
N SER A 548 -9.53 -8.77 28.97
CA SER A 548 -9.41 -8.57 27.53
C SER A 548 -7.94 -8.43 27.18
N VAL A 549 -7.48 -9.20 26.20
CA VAL A 549 -6.08 -9.23 25.81
C VAL A 549 -5.97 -9.16 24.30
N PHE A 550 -5.09 -8.30 23.81
CA PHE A 550 -4.60 -8.35 22.43
C PHE A 550 -3.19 -8.91 22.45
N ASP A 551 -3.01 -10.03 21.76
CA ASP A 551 -1.71 -10.63 21.45
C ASP A 551 -1.39 -10.30 19.99
N LEU A 552 -0.27 -9.62 19.70
CA LEU A 552 0.19 -9.27 18.36
C LEU A 552 1.50 -10.00 18.07
N PHE A 553 1.54 -10.71 16.95
CA PHE A 553 2.66 -11.53 16.53
C PHE A 553 3.23 -11.03 15.21
N ARG A 554 4.56 -11.13 15.05
CA ARG A 554 5.21 -11.08 13.73
C ARG A 554 5.68 -12.46 13.31
N VAL A 555 5.41 -12.83 12.06
CA VAL A 555 5.78 -14.12 11.48
C VAL A 555 6.79 -13.94 10.34
N ARG A 556 7.93 -14.60 10.43
CA ARG A 556 8.95 -14.63 9.36
C ARG A 556 9.43 -16.05 9.15
N ASP A 557 9.65 -16.43 7.89
CA ASP A 557 10.13 -17.76 7.52
C ASP A 557 9.35 -18.90 8.20
N ALA A 558 8.02 -18.77 8.24
CA ALA A 558 7.10 -19.71 8.90
C ALA A 558 7.34 -19.89 10.42
N ARG A 559 7.89 -18.88 11.09
CA ARG A 559 8.12 -18.86 12.54
C ARG A 559 7.67 -17.55 13.14
N ILE A 560 7.15 -17.59 14.37
CA ILE A 560 6.87 -16.41 15.17
C ILE A 560 8.19 -15.86 15.69
N VAL A 561 8.51 -14.62 15.32
CA VAL A 561 9.78 -13.97 15.66
C VAL A 561 9.60 -12.80 16.61
N GLU A 562 8.40 -12.22 16.73
CA GLU A 562 8.12 -11.20 17.74
C GLU A 562 6.71 -11.35 18.29
N HIS A 563 6.53 -10.92 19.54
CA HIS A 563 5.25 -10.88 20.23
C HIS A 563 5.15 -9.60 21.07
N TRP A 564 4.03 -8.89 20.94
CA TRP A 564 3.62 -7.77 21.78
C TRP A 564 2.23 -8.08 22.34
N SER A 565 1.93 -7.61 23.54
CA SER A 565 0.59 -7.73 24.08
C SER A 565 0.20 -6.49 24.88
N SER A 566 -1.12 -6.29 24.99
CA SER A 566 -1.69 -5.51 26.10
C SER A 566 -2.83 -6.29 26.74
N GLU A 567 -3.02 -6.11 28.03
CA GLU A 567 -4.09 -6.72 28.80
C GLU A 567 -4.83 -5.72 29.69
N GLN A 568 -6.14 -5.89 29.83
CA GLN A 568 -6.98 -5.07 30.68
C GLN A 568 -8.07 -5.93 31.35
N ALA A 569 -8.20 -5.79 32.67
CA ALA A 569 -9.24 -6.48 33.42
C ALA A 569 -10.64 -6.00 32.99
N VAL A 570 -11.59 -6.93 32.87
CA VAL A 570 -12.99 -6.59 32.63
C VAL A 570 -13.57 -5.98 33.92
N PRO A 571 -13.95 -4.70 33.92
CA PRO A 571 -14.36 -4.03 35.16
C PRO A 571 -15.73 -4.51 35.63
N GLU A 572 -16.03 -4.23 36.90
CA GLU A 572 -17.36 -4.52 37.46
C GLU A 572 -18.46 -3.62 36.88
N THR A 573 -18.10 -2.39 36.53
CA THR A 573 -18.97 -1.36 35.95
C THR A 573 -18.34 -0.77 34.70
N ALA A 574 -19.15 -0.43 33.70
CA ALA A 574 -18.72 0.23 32.48
C ALA A 574 -19.56 1.48 32.20
N ALA A 575 -19.00 2.41 31.41
CA ALA A 575 -19.67 3.62 30.93
C ALA A 575 -20.69 3.34 29.80
N ASN A 576 -20.74 2.10 29.31
CA ASN A 576 -21.68 1.58 28.35
C ASN A 576 -22.12 0.15 28.75
N ASP A 577 -23.14 -0.38 28.08
CA ASP A 577 -23.69 -1.71 28.37
C ASP A 577 -23.06 -2.82 27.50
N ASN A 578 -22.04 -2.49 26.71
CA ASN A 578 -21.41 -3.41 25.77
C ASN A 578 -20.29 -4.21 26.45
N THR A 579 -20.07 -5.44 25.97
CA THR A 579 -18.95 -6.25 26.46
C THR A 579 -17.65 -5.83 25.80
N MET A 580 -16.49 -6.08 26.42
CA MET A 580 -15.19 -5.86 25.77
C MET A 580 -14.90 -6.86 24.62
N PHE A 581 -15.84 -7.75 24.25
CA PHE A 581 -15.64 -8.91 23.36
C PHE A 581 -16.60 -8.99 22.18
#